data_AF-A0AAW8PZB8-F1
#
_entry.id   AF-A0AAW8PZB8-F1
#
_cell.length_a   1.000
_cell.length_b   1.000
_cell.length_c   1.000
_cell.angle_alpha   90.00
_cell.angle_beta   90.00
_cell.angle_gamma   90.00
#
_symmetry.space_group_name_H-M   'P 1'
#
loop_
_entity.id
_entity.type
_entity.pdbx_description
1 polymer ?
#
loop_
_entity_poly.entity_id
_entity_poly.type
_entity_poly.pdbx_seq_one_letter_code
_entity_poly.pdbx_strand_id
1 'polypeptide(L)'
;MFMQNVAEIVLDNGKTLKEQNMEVEHNFGLGDSVFVSLDSYSLDSLIRDGRDCLARSIIRGLPFYVCGTIRDCDGAPLYDVSLVHLVGNIAHLENFIINKTEMQGVDERIALLRLTKMITLRSLPESALSKAIISKD
;
A
#
# COMPACT_ATOMS: atom_id res chain seq x y z
N MET A 1 -18.21 32.87 -6.77
CA MET A 1 -18.35 31.39 -6.82
C MET A 1 -17.95 30.88 -5.43
N PHE A 2 -18.92 30.54 -4.58
CA PHE A 2 -18.61 30.00 -3.26
C PHE A 2 -18.13 28.57 -3.44
N MET A 3 -16.86 28.33 -3.12
CA MET A 3 -16.29 26.99 -3.09
C MET A 3 -16.81 26.35 -1.81
N GLN A 4 -17.86 25.51 -1.92
CA GLN A 4 -18.37 24.73 -0.80
C GLN A 4 -17.22 23.86 -0.27
N ASN A 5 -17.02 23.88 1.05
CA ASN A 5 -16.08 22.99 1.70
C ASN A 5 -16.57 21.56 1.50
N VAL A 6 -15.74 20.68 0.94
CA VAL A 6 -16.08 19.27 0.65
C VAL A 6 -16.55 18.56 1.92
N ALA A 7 -15.98 18.93 3.08
CA ALA A 7 -16.38 18.41 4.38
C ALA A 7 -17.83 18.74 4.77
N GLU A 8 -18.40 19.83 4.24
CA GLU A 8 -19.75 20.35 4.56
C GLU A 8 -20.82 19.87 3.56
N ILE A 9 -20.46 19.04 2.59
CA ILE A 9 -21.43 18.45 1.66
C ILE A 9 -22.40 17.57 2.45
N VAL A 10 -23.69 17.90 2.41
CA VAL A 10 -24.76 17.14 3.05
C VAL A 10 -25.18 15.99 2.14
N LEU A 11 -25.22 14.78 2.69
CA LEU A 11 -25.62 13.56 2.02
C LEU A 11 -27.12 13.29 2.24
N ASP A 12 -27.68 12.34 1.48
CA ASP A 12 -29.12 12.00 1.52
C ASP A 12 -29.63 11.56 2.91
N ASN A 13 -28.72 11.12 3.79
CA ASN A 13 -29.00 10.75 5.17
C ASN A 13 -29.04 11.96 6.15
N GLY A 14 -28.88 13.19 5.65
CA GLY A 14 -28.89 14.41 6.43
C GLY A 14 -27.60 14.72 7.21
N LYS A 15 -26.56 13.86 7.11
CA LYS A 15 -25.23 14.12 7.67
C LYS A 15 -24.33 14.80 6.65
N THR A 16 -23.37 15.57 7.12
CA THR A 16 -22.25 16.00 6.29
C THR A 16 -21.31 14.84 5.96
N LEU A 17 -20.57 14.95 4.86
CA LEU A 17 -19.52 13.98 4.50
C LEU A 17 -18.53 13.80 5.65
N LYS A 18 -18.17 14.88 6.33
CA LYS A 18 -17.28 14.82 7.49
C LYS A 18 -17.86 14.03 8.65
N GLU A 19 -19.11 14.27 9.01
CA GLU A 19 -19.77 13.50 10.07
C GLU A 19 -19.81 12.01 9.72
N GLN A 20 -20.15 11.68 8.46
CA GLN A 20 -20.16 10.29 8.01
C GLN A 20 -18.77 9.64 8.04
N ASN A 21 -17.73 10.34 7.59
CA ASN A 21 -16.37 9.81 7.59
C ASN A 21 -15.76 9.69 9.00
N MET A 22 -16.16 10.56 9.93
CA MET A 22 -15.73 10.48 11.34
C MET A 22 -16.29 9.23 12.04
N GLU A 23 -17.40 8.66 11.55
CA GLU A 23 -17.94 7.38 12.02
C GLU A 23 -17.12 6.17 11.55
N VAL A 24 -16.27 6.34 10.53
CA VAL A 24 -15.37 5.29 10.07
C VAL A 24 -14.13 5.24 10.95
N GLU A 25 -13.95 4.13 11.67
CA GLU A 25 -12.79 3.90 12.52
C GLU A 25 -11.55 3.44 11.74
N HIS A 26 -10.37 3.75 12.26
CA HIS A 26 -9.14 3.06 11.90
C HIS A 26 -9.21 1.62 12.42
N ASN A 27 -8.94 0.65 11.55
CA ASN A 27 -9.02 -0.78 11.80
C ASN A 27 -7.66 -1.50 11.73
N PHE A 28 -6.57 -0.76 11.50
CA PHE A 28 -5.19 -1.24 11.59
C PHE A 28 -4.45 -0.46 12.67
N GLY A 29 -3.79 -1.17 13.57
CA GLY A 29 -2.96 -0.62 14.63
C GLY A 29 -1.57 -0.22 14.15
N LEU A 30 -0.86 0.57 14.96
CA LEU A 30 0.54 0.87 14.71
C LEU A 30 1.37 -0.42 14.75
N GLY A 31 2.25 -0.60 13.76
CA GLY A 31 3.06 -1.80 13.59
C GLY A 31 2.39 -2.92 12.79
N ASP A 32 1.09 -2.82 12.50
CA ASP A 32 0.39 -3.83 11.71
C ASP A 32 0.97 -3.92 10.29
N SER A 33 1.09 -5.15 9.79
CA SER A 33 1.48 -5.40 8.41
C SER A 33 0.27 -5.38 7.48
N VAL A 34 0.39 -4.62 6.39
CA VAL A 34 -0.69 -4.38 5.43
C VAL A 34 -0.18 -4.56 4.00
N PHE A 35 -1.04 -5.03 3.11
CA PHE A 35 -0.83 -4.91 1.68
C PHE A 35 -1.53 -3.65 1.18
N VAL A 36 -0.82 -2.93 0.32
CA VAL A 36 -1.37 -1.78 -0.39
C VAL A 36 -1.81 -2.25 -1.78
N SER A 37 -2.99 -1.80 -2.21
CA SER A 37 -3.49 -1.96 -3.56
C SER A 37 -3.95 -0.62 -4.10
N LEU A 38 -3.26 -0.12 -5.13
CA LEU A 38 -3.61 1.11 -5.83
C LEU A 38 -4.17 0.78 -7.21
N ASP A 39 -5.04 1.65 -7.72
CA ASP A 39 -5.48 1.58 -9.10
C ASP A 39 -4.35 1.96 -10.08
N SER A 40 -4.58 1.72 -11.38
CA SER A 40 -3.57 2.00 -12.40
C SER A 40 -3.20 3.49 -12.47
N TYR A 41 -4.16 4.39 -12.25
CA TYR A 41 -3.92 5.83 -12.30
C TYR A 41 -2.98 6.29 -11.19
N SER A 42 -3.22 5.80 -9.97
CA SER A 42 -2.44 6.11 -8.78
C SER A 42 -1.03 5.51 -8.88
N LEU A 43 -0.91 4.30 -9.43
CA LEU A 43 0.40 3.70 -9.74
C LEU A 43 1.19 4.53 -10.77
N ASP A 44 0.54 4.97 -11.85
CA ASP A 44 1.16 5.81 -12.87
C ASP A 44 1.58 7.17 -12.31
N SER A 45 0.80 7.74 -11.40
CA SER A 45 1.17 8.98 -10.69
C SER A 45 2.46 8.80 -9.89
N LEU A 46 2.58 7.71 -9.11
CA LEU A 46 3.80 7.43 -8.34
C LEU A 46 5.03 7.32 -9.25
N ILE A 47 4.89 6.66 -10.40
CA ILE A 47 5.97 6.53 -11.40
C ILE A 47 6.36 7.90 -11.94
N ARG A 48 5.39 8.74 -12.30
CA ARG A 48 5.63 10.10 -12.80
C ARG A 48 6.31 11.00 -11.77
N ASP A 49 6.04 10.78 -10.49
CA ASP A 49 6.67 11.48 -9.37
C ASP A 49 8.07 10.92 -9.03
N GLY A 50 8.59 9.99 -9.83
CA GLY A 50 9.92 9.39 -9.65
C GLY A 50 9.97 8.29 -8.58
N ARG A 51 8.82 7.78 -8.14
CA ARG A 51 8.70 6.75 -7.08
C ARG A 51 8.51 5.35 -7.67
N ASP A 52 9.29 5.02 -8.70
CA ASP A 52 9.27 3.72 -9.39
C ASP A 52 9.44 2.53 -8.45
N CYS A 53 10.35 2.64 -7.47
CA CYS A 53 10.60 1.58 -6.49
C CYS A 53 9.36 1.29 -5.63
N LEU A 54 8.64 2.34 -5.22
CA LEU A 54 7.42 2.21 -4.45
C LEU A 54 6.31 1.55 -5.29
N ALA A 55 6.08 2.05 -6.51
CA ALA A 55 5.08 1.48 -7.41
C ALA A 55 5.34 0.00 -7.69
N ARG A 56 6.60 -0.38 -7.97
CA ARG A 56 7.00 -1.79 -8.16
C ARG A 56 6.79 -2.64 -6.91
N SER A 57 7.00 -2.08 -5.73
CA SER A 57 6.81 -2.78 -4.46
C SER A 57 5.34 -3.07 -4.19
N ILE A 58 4.45 -2.13 -4.51
CA ILE A 58 3.00 -2.30 -4.47
C ILE A 58 2.56 -3.38 -5.46
N ILE A 59 3.01 -3.29 -6.72
CA ILE A 59 2.70 -4.30 -7.77
C ILE A 59 3.17 -5.71 -7.37
N ARG A 60 4.31 -5.81 -6.69
CA ARG A 60 4.85 -7.09 -6.19
C ARG A 60 4.14 -7.59 -4.92
N GLY A 61 3.25 -6.80 -4.34
CA GLY A 61 2.56 -7.12 -3.10
C GLY A 61 3.52 -7.30 -1.93
N LEU A 62 4.50 -6.39 -1.79
CA LEU A 62 5.35 -6.34 -0.60
C LEU A 62 4.54 -5.83 0.61
N PRO A 63 4.80 -6.36 1.81
CA PRO A 63 4.15 -5.87 3.02
C PRO A 63 4.67 -4.49 3.39
N PHE A 64 3.74 -3.60 3.75
CA PHE A 64 3.99 -2.32 4.40
C PHE A 64 3.66 -2.43 5.89
N TYR A 65 4.14 -1.48 6.68
CA TYR A 65 3.84 -1.38 8.10
C TYR A 65 3.15 -0.06 8.39
N VAL A 66 2.12 -0.10 9.24
CA VAL A 66 1.43 1.10 9.71
C VAL A 66 2.31 1.84 10.71
N CYS A 67 2.66 3.07 10.39
CA CYS A 67 3.51 3.93 11.23
C CYS A 67 2.73 5.09 11.87
N GLY A 68 1.56 5.42 11.33
CA GLY A 68 0.70 6.46 11.86
C GLY A 68 -0.75 6.32 11.40
N THR A 69 -1.65 6.88 12.19
CA THR A 69 -3.08 7.02 11.87
C THR A 69 -3.44 8.49 11.88
N ILE A 70 -3.95 9.01 10.76
CA ILE A 70 -4.37 10.40 10.63
C ILE A 70 -5.76 10.48 9.97
N ARG A 71 -6.30 11.69 9.81
CA ARG A 71 -7.54 11.92 9.06
C ARG A 71 -7.34 13.06 8.07
N ASP A 72 -8.03 12.95 6.94
CA ASP A 72 -8.12 14.05 5.98
C ASP A 72 -9.07 15.15 6.49
N CYS A 73 -9.10 16.28 5.78
CA CYS A 73 -9.95 17.42 6.06
C CYS A 73 -11.46 17.09 6.05
N ASP A 74 -11.87 16.12 5.22
CA ASP A 74 -13.23 15.57 5.15
C ASP A 74 -13.47 14.46 6.19
N GLY A 75 -12.54 14.24 7.12
CA GLY A 75 -12.63 13.23 8.17
C GLY A 75 -12.29 11.81 7.71
N ALA A 76 -11.98 11.54 6.44
CA ALA A 76 -11.66 10.20 5.97
C ALA A 76 -10.42 9.63 6.70
N PRO A 77 -10.45 8.35 7.13
CA PRO A 77 -9.31 7.74 7.81
C PRO A 77 -8.17 7.50 6.81
N LEU A 78 -7.00 8.05 7.13
CA LEU A 78 -5.76 7.86 6.40
C LEU A 78 -4.71 7.17 7.29
N TYR A 79 -3.76 6.50 6.66
CA TYR A 79 -2.64 5.85 7.33
C TYR A 79 -1.32 6.33 6.75
N ASP A 80 -0.35 6.57 7.62
CA ASP A 80 1.05 6.67 7.23
C ASP A 80 1.63 5.26 7.25
N VAL A 81 2.05 4.78 6.07
CA VAL A 81 2.59 3.43 5.90
C VAL A 81 4.01 3.49 5.37
N SER A 82 4.84 2.58 5.85
CA SER A 82 6.25 2.51 5.49
C SER A 82 6.63 1.14 4.95
N LEU A 83 7.52 1.13 3.97
CA LEU A 83 8.18 -0.06 3.46
C LEU A 83 9.69 0.09 3.61
N VAL A 84 10.31 -0.91 4.21
CA VAL A 84 11.76 -1.08 4.18
C VAL A 84 12.10 -2.03 3.05
N HIS A 85 12.93 -1.59 2.11
CA HIS A 85 13.44 -2.43 1.04
C HIS A 85 14.96 -2.32 0.94
N LEU A 86 15.60 -3.42 0.53
CA LEU A 86 17.05 -3.49 0.37
C LEU A 86 17.44 -3.33 -1.10
N VAL A 87 18.33 -2.38 -1.37
CA VAL A 87 19.00 -2.21 -2.67
C VAL A 87 20.49 -2.47 -2.46
N GLY A 88 20.95 -3.65 -2.90
CA GLY A 88 22.27 -4.14 -2.52
C GLY A 88 22.36 -4.35 -1.00
N ASN A 89 23.29 -3.65 -0.35
CA ASN A 89 23.50 -3.70 1.10
C ASN A 89 22.95 -2.48 1.84
N ILE A 90 22.17 -1.63 1.17
CA ILE A 90 21.61 -0.40 1.74
C ILE A 90 20.11 -0.60 1.96
N ALA A 91 19.66 -0.30 3.18
CA ALA A 91 18.25 -0.26 3.52
C ALA A 91 17.66 1.10 3.14
N HIS A 92 16.61 1.08 2.34
CA HIS A 92 15.82 2.24 1.96
C HIS A 92 14.47 2.17 2.64
N LEU A 93 14.04 3.30 3.20
CA LEU A 93 12.75 3.47 3.83
C LEU A 93 11.90 4.37 2.93
N GLU A 94 10.75 3.86 2.51
CA GLU A 94 9.77 4.59 1.69
C GLU A 94 8.48 4.75 2.50
N ASN A 95 8.03 5.99 2.66
CA ASN A 95 6.83 6.31 3.43
C ASN A 95 5.82 7.03 2.56
N PHE A 96 4.55 6.75 2.75
CA PHE A 96 3.50 7.53 2.13
C PHE A 96 2.16 7.40 2.87
N ILE A 97 1.32 8.40 2.65
CA ILE A 97 -0.02 8.47 3.22
C ILE A 97 -0.99 7.79 2.26
N ILE A 98 -1.86 6.94 2.78
CA ILE A 98 -2.80 6.14 1.99
C ILE A 98 -4.18 6.09 2.64
N ASN A 99 -5.23 5.93 1.83
CA ASN A 99 -6.58 5.76 2.33
C ASN A 99 -6.79 4.33 2.87
N LYS A 100 -7.61 4.21 3.93
CA LYS A 100 -8.08 2.92 4.47
C LYS A 100 -8.56 1.95 3.39
N THR A 101 -9.30 2.43 2.37
CA THR A 101 -9.89 1.56 1.34
C THR A 101 -8.87 0.89 0.42
N GLU A 102 -7.64 1.39 0.39
CA GLU A 102 -6.55 0.90 -0.44
C GLU A 102 -5.65 -0.10 0.32
N MET A 103 -6.02 -0.43 1.56
CA MET A 103 -5.27 -1.30 2.45
C MET A 103 -6.01 -2.60 2.73
N GLN A 104 -5.25 -3.69 2.79
CA GLN A 104 -5.74 -5.00 3.21
C GLN A 104 -4.83 -5.56 4.29
N GLY A 105 -5.43 -6.14 5.34
CA GLY A 105 -4.66 -6.81 6.39
C GLY A 105 -3.88 -7.98 5.82
N VAL A 106 -2.67 -8.19 6.33
CA VAL A 106 -1.84 -9.31 5.92
C VAL A 106 -2.06 -10.46 6.90
N ASP A 107 -2.48 -11.62 6.39
CA ASP A 107 -2.31 -12.86 7.15
C ASP A 107 -0.81 -13.17 7.22
N GLU A 108 -0.24 -13.17 8.43
CA GLU A 108 1.19 -13.39 8.67
C GLU A 108 1.72 -14.65 7.98
N ARG A 109 0.88 -15.71 7.83
CA ARG A 109 1.27 -16.94 7.12
C ARG A 109 1.44 -16.71 5.63
N ILE A 110 0.58 -15.88 5.02
CA ILE A 110 0.67 -15.51 3.61
C ILE A 110 1.86 -14.56 3.38
N ALA A 111 2.11 -13.64 4.31
CA ALA A 111 3.29 -12.77 4.29
C ALA A 111 4.58 -13.59 4.25
N LEU A 112 4.70 -14.53 5.19
CA LEU A 112 5.85 -15.41 5.32
C LEU A 112 6.04 -16.25 4.04
N LEU A 113 4.96 -16.84 3.52
CA LEU A 113 5.00 -17.63 2.28
C LEU A 113 5.49 -16.81 1.07
N ARG A 114 5.03 -15.55 0.93
CA ARG A 114 5.46 -14.65 -0.15
C ARG A 114 6.92 -14.22 0.00
N LEU A 115 7.35 -13.89 1.22
CA LEU A 115 8.74 -13.61 1.56
C LEU A 115 9.64 -14.80 1.23
N THR A 116 9.27 -16.01 1.67
CA THR A 116 10.02 -17.23 1.37
C THR A 116 10.10 -17.46 -0.13
N LYS A 117 8.99 -17.35 -0.87
CA LYS A 117 8.99 -17.52 -2.34
C LYS A 117 9.90 -16.52 -3.05
N MET A 118 9.97 -15.26 -2.58
CA MET A 118 10.91 -14.27 -3.11
C MET A 118 12.37 -14.60 -2.80
N ILE A 119 12.67 -15.10 -1.59
CA ILE A 119 14.03 -15.53 -1.21
C ILE A 119 14.45 -16.77 -2.01
N THR A 120 13.54 -17.73 -2.21
CA THR A 120 13.82 -18.93 -3.03
C THR A 120 14.08 -18.57 -4.49
N LEU A 121 13.38 -17.58 -5.05
CA LEU A 121 13.64 -17.10 -6.42
C LEU A 121 14.96 -16.33 -6.56
N ARG A 122 15.44 -15.66 -5.51
CA ARG A 122 16.76 -14.99 -5.50
C ARG A 122 17.94 -15.92 -5.24
N SER A 123 17.69 -17.14 -4.73
CA SER A 123 18.73 -18.14 -4.43
C SER A 123 18.92 -19.17 -5.54
N LEU A 124 18.12 -19.10 -6.61
CA LEU A 124 18.38 -19.84 -7.84
C LEU A 124 19.39 -19.05 -8.70
N PRO A 125 20.55 -19.63 -9.04
CA PRO A 125 21.46 -19.01 -10.00
C PRO A 125 20.74 -18.82 -11.34
N GLU A 126 20.96 -17.70 -12.05
CA GLU A 126 20.28 -17.38 -13.32
C GLU A 126 20.33 -18.53 -14.34
N SER A 127 21.38 -19.36 -14.30
CA SER A 127 21.54 -20.57 -15.11
C SER A 127 20.46 -21.65 -14.89
N ALA A 128 19.76 -21.63 -13.76
CA ALA A 128 18.67 -22.56 -13.45
C ALA A 128 17.30 -22.05 -13.94
N LEU A 129 17.12 -20.73 -14.04
CA LEU A 129 15.89 -20.12 -14.58
C LEU A 129 15.73 -20.38 -16.08
N SER A 130 16.83 -20.38 -16.84
CA SER A 130 16.82 -20.68 -18.28
C SER A 130 16.41 -22.12 -18.62
N LYS A 131 16.64 -23.08 -17.71
CA LYS A 131 16.27 -24.49 -17.92
C LYS A 131 14.81 -24.79 -17.58
N ALA A 132 14.18 -24.03 -16.68
CA ALA A 132 12.79 -24.25 -16.29
C ALA A 132 11.78 -23.72 -17.33
N ILE A 133 12.19 -22.80 -18.21
CA ILE A 133 11.33 -22.25 -19.27
C ILE A 133 11.33 -23.15 -20.53
N ILE A 134 12.38 -23.96 -20.72
CA ILE A 134 12.55 -24.80 -21.92
C ILE A 134 12.01 -26.23 -21.72
N SER A 135 11.61 -26.64 -20.51
CA SER A 135 11.06 -28.00 -20.27
C SER A 135 9.53 -28.10 -20.27
N LYS A 136 8.83 -27.13 -20.89
CA LYS A 136 7.43 -27.28 -21.26
C LYS A 136 7.32 -27.37 -22.78
N ASP A 137 7.81 -28.48 -23.32
CA ASP A 137 7.30 -29.10 -24.54
C ASP A 137 6.71 -30.46 -24.14
#